data_AF-M1PP66-F1
#
_entry.id   AF-M1PP66-F1
#
_cell.length_a   1.000
_cell.length_b   1.000
_cell.length_c   1.000
_cell.angle_alpha   90.00
_cell.angle_beta   90.00
_cell.angle_gamma   90.00
#
_symmetry.space_group_name_H-M   'P 1'
#
loop_
_entity.id
_entity.type
_entity.pdbx_description
1 polymer ?
#
loop_
_entity_poly.entity_id
_entity_poly.type
_entity_poly.pdbx_seq_one_letter_code
_entity_poly.pdbx_strand_id
1 'polypeptide(L)'
;MDIYQTKIFSRQLSRLEKSDKKGASASRQAGKIIASLRHRNDAFQEFRYKQTKHGEHRLDNVIKYDLGSGYRLITVWEEECVLLAYVGSHDDCHMWLENNKNTSLDKSSFRISCTLIPPSPPCKDQTSEIPSAPSTKEDPYEEELLQRIDDKTLRSIFRGLCRNT
;
A
#
# COMPACT_ATOMS: atom_id res chain seq x y z
N MET A 1 7.88 10.22 11.65
CA MET A 1 7.57 10.91 10.38
C MET A 1 6.12 11.31 10.41
N ASP A 2 5.82 12.55 10.03
CA ASP A 2 4.44 13.03 9.98
C ASP A 2 3.73 12.51 8.73
N ILE A 3 2.46 12.16 8.90
CA ILE A 3 1.61 11.72 7.80
C ILE A 3 0.39 12.61 7.74
N TYR A 4 0.22 13.27 6.61
CA TYR A 4 -0.91 14.12 6.30
C TYR A 4 -1.85 13.41 5.32
N GLN A 5 -3.13 13.77 5.34
CA GLN A 5 -4.10 13.28 4.37
C GLN A 5 -4.91 14.41 3.75
N THR A 6 -5.25 14.26 2.47
CA THR A 6 -6.21 15.17 1.82
C THR A 6 -7.65 14.82 2.18
N LYS A 7 -8.55 15.80 2.04
CA LYS A 7 -10.01 15.55 2.16
C LYS A 7 -10.53 14.56 1.12
N ILE A 8 -9.92 14.54 -0.08
CA ILE A 8 -10.31 13.61 -1.15
C ILE A 8 -9.92 12.19 -0.75
N PHE A 9 -8.69 11.99 -0.29
CA PHE A 9 -8.21 10.71 0.20
C PHE A 9 -9.10 10.16 1.30
N SER A 10 -9.38 10.95 2.35
CA SER A 10 -10.18 10.47 3.49
C SER A 10 -11.60 10.06 3.06
N ARG A 11 -12.22 10.85 2.18
CA ARG A 11 -13.54 10.52 1.60
C ARG A 11 -13.49 9.24 0.77
N GLN A 12 -12.44 9.02 -0.01
CA GLN A 12 -12.30 7.83 -0.85
C GLN A 12 -12.01 6.59 -0.04
N LEU A 13 -11.13 6.67 0.94
CA LEU A 13 -10.85 5.56 1.84
C LEU A 13 -12.12 5.10 2.55
N SER A 14 -12.95 6.02 3.04
CA SER A 14 -14.25 5.68 3.65
C SER A 14 -15.23 5.06 2.65
N ARG A 15 -15.19 5.45 1.37
CA ARG A 15 -15.99 4.81 0.31
C ARG A 15 -15.53 3.40 0.01
N LEU A 16 -14.22 3.17 -0.10
CA LEU A 16 -13.63 1.85 -0.30
C LEU A 16 -13.96 0.91 0.86
N GLU A 17 -13.88 1.40 2.10
CA GLU A 17 -14.23 0.61 3.29
C GLU A 17 -15.69 0.12 3.27
N LYS A 18 -16.60 0.95 2.75
CA LYS A 18 -18.05 0.67 2.69
C LYS A 18 -18.50 0.03 1.38
N SER A 19 -17.58 -0.26 0.46
CA SER A 19 -17.93 -0.85 -0.84
C SER A 19 -17.97 -2.37 -0.77
N ASP A 20 -17.70 -3.04 -1.89
CA ASP A 20 -17.60 -4.49 -1.96
C ASP A 20 -16.38 -5.06 -1.21
N LYS A 21 -16.28 -6.39 -1.18
CA LYS A 21 -15.17 -7.11 -0.50
C LYS A 21 -13.79 -6.66 -0.99
N LYS A 22 -13.66 -6.36 -2.29
CA LYS A 22 -12.40 -5.94 -2.90
C LYS A 22 -11.99 -4.54 -2.41
N GLY A 23 -12.90 -3.58 -2.43
CA GLY A 23 -12.63 -2.24 -1.90
C GLY A 23 -12.35 -2.22 -0.39
N ALA A 24 -13.08 -3.01 0.40
CA ALA A 24 -12.82 -3.13 1.84
C ALA A 24 -11.42 -3.73 2.11
N SER A 25 -11.02 -4.73 1.33
CA SER A 25 -9.66 -5.30 1.37
C SER A 25 -8.60 -4.26 0.99
N ALA A 26 -8.84 -3.46 -0.05
CA ALA A 26 -7.94 -2.39 -0.47
C ALA A 26 -7.78 -1.31 0.62
N SER A 27 -8.87 -0.92 1.29
CA SER A 27 -8.85 0.00 2.43
C SER A 27 -7.98 -0.54 3.57
N ARG A 28 -8.15 -1.81 3.93
CA ARG A 28 -7.30 -2.48 4.95
C ARG A 28 -5.84 -2.50 4.55
N GLN A 29 -5.54 -2.74 3.27
CA GLN A 29 -4.19 -2.76 2.75
C GLN A 29 -3.54 -1.37 2.78
N ALA A 30 -4.30 -0.31 2.47
CA ALA A 30 -3.85 1.07 2.62
C ALA A 30 -3.53 1.38 4.11
N GLY A 31 -4.37 0.94 5.04
CA GLY A 31 -4.13 1.07 6.48
C GLY A 31 -2.79 0.44 6.94
N LYS A 32 -2.47 -0.76 6.43
CA LYS A 32 -1.17 -1.42 6.70
C LYS A 32 0.01 -0.59 6.19
N ILE A 33 -0.08 -0.07 4.97
CA ILE A 33 0.96 0.81 4.41
C ILE A 33 1.14 2.03 5.31
N ILE A 34 0.06 2.71 5.69
CA ILE A 34 0.09 3.92 6.54
C ILE A 34 0.73 3.63 7.90
N ALA A 35 0.40 2.49 8.51
CA ALA A 35 1.03 2.06 9.76
C ALA A 35 2.53 1.83 9.57
N SER A 36 2.97 1.15 8.51
CA SER A 36 4.39 0.92 8.24
C SER A 36 5.16 2.21 7.91
N LEU A 37 4.54 3.17 7.22
CA LEU A 37 5.13 4.49 6.94
C LEU A 37 5.50 5.25 8.22
N ARG A 38 4.73 5.07 9.30
CA ARG A 38 5.02 5.73 10.60
C ARG A 38 6.33 5.28 11.21
N HIS A 39 6.64 3.99 11.05
CA HIS A 39 7.75 3.36 11.75
C HIS A 39 9.05 3.32 10.95
N ARG A 40 9.04 3.64 9.64
CA ARG A 40 10.19 3.50 8.72
C ARG A 40 10.96 2.17 8.95
N ASN A 41 10.24 1.10 9.26
CA ASN A 41 10.83 -0.19 9.61
C ASN A 41 11.06 -1.05 8.37
N ASP A 42 11.63 -2.25 8.53
CA ASP A 42 11.89 -3.17 7.41
C ASP A 42 10.62 -3.57 6.63
N ALA A 43 9.44 -3.51 7.25
CA ALA A 43 8.16 -3.70 6.54
C ALA A 43 7.91 -2.61 5.48
N PHE A 44 8.52 -1.43 5.60
CA PHE A 44 8.55 -0.44 4.53
C PHE A 44 9.27 -0.95 3.28
N GLN A 45 10.29 -1.82 3.41
CA GLN A 45 10.92 -2.47 2.26
C GLN A 45 9.95 -3.42 1.55
N GLU A 46 9.05 -4.09 2.27
CA GLU A 46 8.04 -4.96 1.68
C GLU A 46 7.10 -4.20 0.73
N PHE A 47 6.81 -2.93 1.04
CA PHE A 47 6.00 -2.07 0.18
C PHE A 47 6.75 -1.48 -1.01
N ARG A 48 8.10 -1.53 -1.03
CA ARG A 48 8.87 -1.16 -2.23
C ARG A 48 8.52 -2.05 -3.41
N TYR A 49 8.24 -3.33 -3.20
CA TYR A 49 7.82 -4.26 -4.26
C TYR A 49 6.42 -3.96 -4.80
N LYS A 50 5.59 -3.24 -4.01
CA LYS A 50 4.26 -2.79 -4.45
C LYS A 50 4.30 -1.44 -5.15
N GLN A 51 5.47 -0.80 -5.24
CA GLN A 51 5.63 0.43 -6.00
C GLN A 51 5.55 0.10 -7.49
N THR A 52 4.68 0.81 -8.19
CA THR A 52 4.65 0.75 -9.65
C THR A 52 5.78 1.62 -10.22
N LYS A 53 6.24 1.31 -11.44
CA LYS A 53 7.27 2.06 -12.19
C LYS A 53 6.73 2.65 -13.51
N HIS A 54 5.41 2.77 -13.64
CA HIS A 54 4.74 3.36 -14.80
C HIS A 54 4.04 4.68 -14.45
N GLY A 55 4.62 5.77 -14.96
CA GLY A 55 4.03 7.11 -14.97
C GLY A 55 4.40 8.01 -13.80
N GLU A 56 4.94 7.46 -12.69
CA GLU A 56 5.33 8.29 -11.53
C GLU A 56 6.64 9.06 -11.73
N HIS A 57 7.48 8.71 -12.72
CA HIS A 57 8.67 9.50 -13.10
C HIS A 57 8.36 10.93 -13.58
N ARG A 58 7.08 11.29 -13.75
CA ARG A 58 6.65 12.61 -14.25
C ARG A 58 6.31 13.59 -13.13
N LEU A 59 6.28 13.15 -11.87
CA LEU A 59 6.03 13.95 -10.69
C LEU A 59 7.04 13.56 -9.61
N ASP A 60 7.93 14.49 -9.26
CA ASP A 60 8.93 14.23 -8.24
C ASP A 60 8.28 13.82 -6.91
N ASN A 61 8.90 12.85 -6.25
CA ASN A 61 8.51 12.34 -4.94
C ASN A 61 7.11 11.70 -4.85
N VAL A 62 6.47 11.38 -5.97
CA VAL A 62 5.20 10.64 -5.96
C VAL A 62 5.48 9.14 -6.00
N ILE A 63 4.82 8.40 -5.10
CA ILE A 63 4.87 6.93 -5.04
C ILE A 63 3.45 6.38 -5.13
N LYS A 64 3.26 5.42 -6.05
CA LYS A 64 2.00 4.69 -6.24
C LYS A 64 2.17 3.24 -5.77
N TYR A 65 1.29 2.79 -4.89
CA TYR A 65 1.32 1.44 -4.30
C TYR A 65 0.18 0.57 -4.84
N ASP A 66 0.47 -0.68 -5.14
CA ASP A 66 -0.53 -1.72 -5.39
C ASP A 66 -1.24 -2.15 -4.10
N LEU A 67 -2.57 -2.00 -4.06
CA LEU A 67 -3.41 -2.45 -2.95
C LEU A 67 -4.09 -3.82 -3.21
N GLY A 68 -3.87 -4.40 -4.39
CA GLY A 68 -4.56 -5.57 -4.92
C GLY A 68 -5.87 -5.22 -5.61
N SER A 69 -6.43 -6.18 -6.35
CA SER A 69 -7.76 -6.09 -6.99
C SER A 69 -7.99 -4.84 -7.87
N GLY A 70 -6.93 -4.31 -8.49
CA GLY A 70 -7.01 -3.13 -9.34
C GLY A 70 -7.06 -1.79 -8.59
N TYR A 71 -6.82 -1.77 -7.27
CA TYR A 71 -6.78 -0.55 -6.47
C TYR A 71 -5.35 -0.05 -6.26
N ARG A 72 -5.18 1.28 -6.16
CA ARG A 72 -3.89 1.93 -5.93
C ARG A 72 -4.00 3.01 -4.85
N LEU A 73 -2.90 3.21 -4.14
CA LEU A 73 -2.69 4.33 -3.21
C LEU A 73 -1.63 5.26 -3.82
N ILE A 74 -1.90 6.56 -3.83
CA ILE A 74 -0.92 7.58 -4.22
C ILE A 74 -0.46 8.34 -2.98
N THR A 75 0.86 8.41 -2.80
CA THR A 75 1.51 9.24 -1.78
C THR A 75 2.47 10.22 -2.42
N VAL A 76 2.61 11.39 -1.80
CA VAL A 76 3.65 12.37 -2.15
C VAL A 76 4.61 12.46 -0.96
N TRP A 77 5.89 12.34 -1.23
CA TRP A 77 6.95 12.33 -0.23
C TRP A 77 7.61 13.69 -0.14
N GLU A 78 7.82 14.13 1.09
CA GLU A 78 8.63 15.29 1.40
C GLU A 78 9.73 14.87 2.36
N GLU A 79 10.75 15.71 2.49
CA GLU A 79 11.94 15.45 3.31
C GLU A 79 11.56 14.97 4.73
N GLU A 80 10.51 15.56 5.32
CA GLU A 80 10.09 15.28 6.70
C GLU A 80 8.68 14.67 6.85
N CYS A 81 7.86 14.61 5.79
CA CYS A 81 6.50 14.07 5.89
C CYS A 81 6.05 13.28 4.66
N VAL A 82 5.05 12.43 4.85
CA VAL A 82 4.31 11.80 3.74
C VAL A 82 2.92 12.37 3.67
N LEU A 83 2.46 12.60 2.46
CA LEU A 83 1.09 13.02 2.17
C LEU A 83 0.35 11.89 1.48
N LEU A 84 -0.79 11.48 2.06
CA LEU A 84 -1.75 10.56 1.45
C LEU A 84 -2.65 11.37 0.51
N ALA A 85 -2.35 11.30 -0.78
CA ALA A 85 -2.94 12.17 -1.77
C ALA A 85 -4.28 11.63 -2.29
N TYR A 86 -4.34 10.34 -2.63
CA TYR A 86 -5.48 9.72 -3.30
C TYR A 86 -5.50 8.19 -3.11
N VAL A 87 -6.69 7.58 -3.11
CA VAL A 87 -6.86 6.12 -3.15
C VAL A 87 -8.07 5.74 -4.01
N GLY A 88 -7.92 4.77 -4.89
CA GLY A 88 -9.00 4.40 -5.81
C GLY A 88 -8.60 3.30 -6.77
N SER A 89 -9.36 3.16 -7.87
CA SER A 89 -9.00 2.21 -8.93
C SER A 89 -7.70 2.62 -9.63
N HIS A 90 -7.13 1.70 -10.40
CA HIS A 90 -5.96 1.95 -11.23
C HIS A 90 -6.16 3.16 -12.14
N ASP A 91 -7.30 3.23 -12.83
CA ASP A 91 -7.60 4.26 -13.81
C ASP A 91 -7.87 5.60 -13.14
N ASP A 92 -8.59 5.60 -12.02
CA ASP A 92 -8.81 6.80 -11.21
C ASP A 92 -7.48 7.39 -10.71
N CYS A 93 -6.57 6.54 -10.25
CA CYS A 93 -5.25 6.95 -9.81
C CYS A 93 -4.41 7.47 -10.98
N HIS A 94 -4.52 6.86 -12.15
CA HIS A 94 -3.86 7.36 -13.35
C HIS A 94 -4.39 8.76 -13.72
N MET A 95 -5.70 8.96 -13.76
CA MET A 95 -6.31 10.27 -14.00
C MET A 95 -5.90 11.30 -12.95
N TRP A 96 -5.81 10.91 -11.68
CA TRP A 96 -5.33 11.80 -10.63
C TRP A 96 -3.91 12.27 -10.93
N LEU A 97 -3.01 11.36 -11.34
CA LEU A 97 -1.65 11.74 -11.73
C LEU A 97 -1.66 12.71 -12.90
N GLU A 98 -2.39 12.40 -13.99
CA GLU A 98 -2.52 13.27 -15.18
C GLU A 98 -2.98 14.70 -14.81
N ASN A 99 -4.01 14.81 -13.97
CA ASN A 99 -4.59 16.09 -13.59
C ASN A 99 -3.67 16.95 -12.70
N ASN A 100 -2.71 16.33 -12.01
CA ASN A 100 -1.82 17.01 -11.07
C ASN A 100 -0.39 17.17 -11.63
N LYS A 101 -0.10 16.75 -12.88
CA LYS A 101 1.25 16.82 -13.48
C LYS A 101 1.86 18.21 -13.55
N ASN A 102 1.03 19.21 -13.85
CA ASN A 102 1.47 20.59 -14.13
C ASN A 102 1.19 21.53 -12.95
N THR A 103 0.48 21.03 -11.93
CA THR A 103 0.33 21.76 -10.69
C THR A 103 1.65 21.58 -9.97
N SER A 104 2.42 22.67 -9.79
CA SER A 104 3.44 22.68 -8.75
C SER A 104 2.69 22.27 -7.48
N LEU A 105 2.89 21.04 -7.02
CA LEU A 105 2.40 20.55 -5.73
C LEU A 105 3.18 21.34 -4.69
N ASP A 106 2.89 22.62 -4.63
CA ASP A 106 3.62 23.59 -3.85
C ASP A 106 3.37 23.20 -2.40
N LYS A 107 4.47 22.74 -1.81
CA LYS A 107 4.53 21.84 -0.67
C LYS A 107 3.94 22.51 0.58
N SER A 108 3.95 23.84 0.57
CA SER A 108 3.38 24.71 1.59
C SER A 108 1.85 24.81 1.49
N SER A 109 1.31 25.14 0.32
CA SER A 109 -0.13 25.34 0.12
C SER A 109 -0.92 24.03 0.21
N PHE A 110 -0.32 22.90 -0.20
CA PHE A 110 -0.96 21.60 -0.09
C PHE A 110 -1.09 21.15 1.38
N ARG A 111 -0.04 21.33 2.20
CA ARG A 111 -0.05 21.01 3.64
C ARG A 111 -1.14 21.76 4.42
N ILE A 112 -1.38 23.04 4.10
CA ILE A 112 -2.41 23.88 4.77
C ILE A 112 -3.82 23.29 4.64
N SER A 113 -4.11 22.64 3.52
CA SER A 113 -5.43 22.02 3.27
C SER A 113 -5.56 20.59 3.80
N CYS A 114 -4.47 20.01 4.29
CA CYS A 114 -4.39 18.62 4.72
C CYS A 114 -4.56 18.47 6.23
N THR A 115 -5.02 17.29 6.64
CA THR A 115 -5.18 16.95 8.05
C THR A 115 -4.03 16.04 8.48
N LEU A 116 -3.36 16.39 9.58
CA LEU A 116 -2.40 15.48 10.22
C LEU A 116 -3.17 14.26 10.72
N ILE A 117 -2.74 13.06 10.33
CA ILE A 117 -3.23 11.84 10.94
C ILE A 117 -2.58 11.78 12.34
N PRO A 118 -3.32 11.71 13.45
CA PRO A 118 -2.70 11.49 14.74
C PRO A 118 -2.12 10.06 14.77
N PRO A 119 -0.97 9.83 15.42
CA PRO A 119 -0.56 8.47 15.74
C PRO A 119 -1.69 7.85 16.58
N SER A 120 -2.24 6.72 16.14
CA SER A 120 -3.18 5.97 16.98
C SER A 120 -2.45 5.65 18.29
N PRO A 121 -3.10 5.82 19.47
CA PRO A 121 -2.53 5.31 20.70
C PRO A 121 -2.17 3.84 20.48
N PRO A 122 -1.07 3.33 21.09
CA PRO A 122 -0.79 1.91 21.03
C PRO A 122 -2.07 1.20 21.47
N CYS A 123 -2.69 0.47 20.55
CA CYS A 123 -3.76 -0.44 20.90
C CYS A 123 -3.20 -1.27 22.06
N LYS A 124 -3.83 -1.20 23.23
CA LYS A 124 -3.46 -2.02 24.38
C LYS A 124 -3.21 -3.42 23.85
N ASP A 125 -2.01 -3.93 24.10
CA ASP A 125 -1.61 -5.29 23.77
C ASP A 125 -2.75 -6.22 24.19
N GLN A 126 -3.51 -6.69 23.21
CA GLN A 126 -3.97 -8.05 23.31
C GLN A 126 -2.70 -8.83 23.03
N THR A 127 -2.11 -9.39 24.08
CA THR A 127 -1.23 -10.55 24.01
C THR A 127 -1.89 -11.56 23.09
N SER A 128 -1.64 -11.41 21.81
CA SER A 128 -2.09 -12.30 20.78
C SER A 128 -0.92 -13.25 20.69
N GLU A 129 -1.11 -14.44 21.25
CA GLU A 129 -0.38 -15.62 20.82
C GLU A 129 -0.12 -15.48 19.31
N ILE A 130 1.14 -15.71 18.91
CA ILE A 130 1.59 -15.75 17.53
C ILE A 130 0.45 -16.35 16.70
N PRO A 131 -0.24 -15.59 15.83
CA PRO A 131 -1.21 -16.20 14.95
C PRO A 131 -0.39 -17.08 14.02
N SER A 132 -0.45 -18.38 14.27
CA SER A 132 -0.21 -19.41 13.26
C SER A 132 -0.75 -18.90 11.94
N ALA A 133 0.08 -18.99 10.90
CA ALA A 133 -0.13 -18.50 9.54
C ALA A 133 -1.61 -18.28 9.18
N PRO A 134 -1.99 -17.14 8.57
CA PRO A 134 -3.38 -16.90 8.21
C PRO A 134 -3.87 -18.08 7.40
N SER A 135 -4.86 -18.81 7.94
CA SER A 135 -5.65 -19.80 7.21
C SER A 135 -6.28 -19.05 6.04
N THR A 136 -5.61 -19.13 4.89
CA THR A 136 -6.18 -18.84 3.60
C THR A 136 -7.40 -19.74 3.50
N LYS A 137 -8.58 -19.16 3.28
CA LYS A 137 -9.70 -19.99 2.82
C LYS A 137 -9.21 -20.68 1.55
N GLU A 138 -9.14 -22.00 1.59
CA GLU A 138 -8.68 -22.85 0.50
C GLU A 138 -9.54 -22.53 -0.73
N ASP A 139 -8.99 -21.72 -1.64
CA ASP A 139 -9.56 -21.54 -2.95
C ASP A 139 -9.25 -22.84 -3.72
N PRO A 140 -10.25 -23.60 -4.19
CA PRO A 140 -10.01 -24.87 -4.90
C PRO A 140 -9.10 -24.69 -6.12
N TYR A 141 -9.01 -23.47 -6.69
CA TYR A 141 -8.06 -23.14 -7.74
C TYR A 141 -6.60 -23.04 -7.23
N GLU A 142 -6.40 -22.46 -6.04
CA GLU A 142 -5.07 -22.39 -5.40
C GLU A 142 -4.60 -23.79 -5.01
N GLU A 143 -5.50 -24.67 -4.56
CA GLU A 143 -5.16 -26.05 -4.19
C GLU A 143 -4.70 -26.87 -5.41
N GLU A 144 -5.40 -26.77 -6.55
CA GLU A 144 -5.00 -27.41 -7.80
C GLU A 144 -3.66 -26.87 -8.32
N LEU A 145 -3.42 -25.56 -8.17
CA LEU A 145 -2.17 -24.93 -8.54
C LEU A 145 -1.00 -25.39 -7.66
N LEU A 146 -1.20 -25.48 -6.34
CA LEU A 146 -0.21 -25.95 -5.36
C LEU A 146 0.16 -27.41 -5.60
N GLN A 147 -0.80 -28.26 -5.96
CA GLN A 147 -0.54 -29.67 -6.31
C GLN A 147 0.34 -29.81 -7.56
N ARG A 148 0.39 -28.79 -8.42
CA ARG A 148 1.13 -28.80 -9.67
C ARG A 148 2.53 -28.19 -9.55
N ILE A 149 2.85 -27.55 -8.43
CA ILE A 149 4.16 -26.98 -8.14
C ILE A 149 5.03 -28.06 -7.49
N ASP A 150 6.06 -28.52 -8.20
CA ASP A 150 7.02 -29.48 -7.67
C ASP A 150 8.25 -28.80 -7.03
N ASP A 151 8.93 -29.55 -6.15
CA ASP A 151 10.16 -29.11 -5.47
C ASP A 151 11.27 -28.72 -6.47
N LYS A 152 11.27 -29.35 -7.65
CA LYS A 152 12.24 -29.03 -8.71
C LYS A 152 12.03 -27.62 -9.25
N THR A 153 10.77 -27.23 -9.47
CA THR A 153 10.38 -25.89 -9.89
C THR A 153 10.70 -24.87 -8.81
N LEU A 154 10.38 -25.17 -7.54
CA LEU A 154 10.71 -24.30 -6.42
C LEU A 154 12.23 -24.10 -6.28
N ARG A 155 13.03 -25.16 -6.35
CA ARG A 155 14.50 -25.08 -6.30
C ARG A 155 15.10 -24.36 -7.49
N SER A 156 14.45 -24.40 -8.65
CA SER A 156 14.85 -23.65 -9.85
C SER A 156 14.61 -22.15 -9.67
N ILE A 157 13.43 -21.76 -9.17
CA ILE A 157 13.03 -20.36 -8.92
C ILE A 157 13.88 -19.77 -7.79
N PHE A 158 14.03 -20.52 -6.69
CA PHE A 158 14.72 -20.09 -5.48
C PHE A 158 16.18 -20.58 -5.40
N ARG A 159 16.85 -20.76 -6.55
CA ARG A 159 18.24 -21.25 -6.62
C ARG A 159 19.26 -20.46 -5.78
N GLY A 160 18.95 -19.20 -5.46
CA GLY A 160 19.78 -18.35 -4.59
C GLY A 160 19.65 -18.66 -3.10
N LEU A 161 18.54 -19.28 -2.67
CA LEU A 161 18.30 -19.74 -1.30
C LEU A 161 18.79 -21.20 -1.10
N CYS A 162 18.93 -21.97 -2.19
CA CYS A 162 19.45 -23.33 -2.15
C CYS A 162 20.99 -23.41 -2.23
N ARG A 163 21.72 -22.31 -1.97
CA ARG A 163 23.19 -22.32 -1.88
C ARG A 163 23.64 -22.36 -0.42
N ASN A 164 24.26 -23.49 -0.09
CA ASN A 164 25.08 -23.85 1.07
C ASN A 164 24.35 -24.17 2.39
N THR A 165 24.15 -25.47 2.63
CA THR A 165 25.08 -26.25 3.47
C THR A 165 25.48 -27.52 2.74
#